data_AF-A0A7Y2MWU5-F1
#
_entry.id   AF-A0A7Y2MWU5-F1
#
_cell.length_a   1.000
_cell.length_b   1.000
_cell.length_c   1.000
_cell.angle_alpha   90.00
_cell.angle_beta   90.00
_cell.angle_gamma   90.00
#
_symmetry.space_group_name_H-M   'P 1'
#
loop_
_entity.id
_entity.type
_entity.pdbx_description
1 polymer ?
#
loop_
_entity_poly.entity_id
_entity_poly.type
_entity_poly.pdbx_seq_one_letter_code
_entity_poly.pdbx_strand_id
1 'polypeptide(L)' 'YCVPEGEAYAAVEHPKGEFGVYMISDGANKPYRVKIRAAGFAHLSAMSEMVEGHMLADVVAVIGTQDIVFGEVDR' A
#
# COMPACT_ATOMS: atom_id res chain seq x y z
N TYR A 1 -9.50 11.76 -26.00
CA TYR A 1 -10.29 10.78 -25.24
C TYR A 1 -10.15 11.15 -23.78
N CYS A 2 -11.25 11.45 -23.08
CA CYS A 2 -11.24 11.72 -21.64
C CYS A 2 -11.83 10.50 -20.92
N VAL A 3 -11.39 10.25 -19.69
CA VAL A 3 -11.96 9.19 -18.85
C VAL A 3 -13.37 9.63 -18.44
N PRO A 4 -14.40 8.77 -18.50
CA PRO A 4 -15.73 9.11 -18.01
C PRO A 4 -15.72 9.47 -16.53
N GLU A 5 -16.66 10.30 -16.12
CA GLU A 5 -16.89 10.59 -14.70
C GLU A 5 -17.21 9.31 -13.93
N GLY A 6 -16.56 9.14 -12.78
CA GLY A 6 -16.77 7.98 -11.92
C GLY A 6 -15.59 7.66 -11.01
N GLU A 7 -15.76 6.59 -10.24
CA GLU A 7 -14.76 6.05 -9.35
C GLU A 7 -14.47 4.58 -9.69
N ALA A 8 -13.22 4.17 -9.53
CA ALA A 8 -12.81 2.79 -9.76
C ALA A 8 -11.71 2.40 -8.78
N TYR A 9 -11.78 1.15 -8.31
CA TYR A 9 -10.70 0.48 -7.61
C TYR A 9 -10.20 -0.68 -8.45
N ALA A 10 -8.89 -0.75 -8.67
CA ALA A 10 -8.25 -1.88 -9.30
C ALA A 10 -7.07 -2.33 -8.44
N ALA A 11 -6.91 -3.64 -8.29
CA ALA A 11 -5.80 -4.25 -7.56
C ALA A 11 -5.08 -5.28 -8.41
N VAL A 12 -3.78 -5.40 -8.18
CA VAL A 12 -2.91 -6.42 -8.78
C VAL A 12 -2.12 -7.10 -7.67
N GLU A 13 -1.83 -8.38 -7.88
CA GLU A 13 -0.93 -9.14 -7.02
C GLU A 13 0.52 -8.68 -7.27
N HIS A 14 1.04 -7.85 -6.38
CA HIS A 14 2.43 -7.44 -6.35
C HIS A 14 3.24 -8.48 -5.53
N PRO A 15 4.56 -8.62 -5.69
CA PRO A 15 5.36 -9.57 -4.91
C PRO A 15 5.23 -9.44 -3.38
N LYS A 16 4.76 -8.28 -2.91
CA LYS A 16 4.53 -7.96 -1.49
C LYS A 16 3.07 -8.10 -1.06
N GLY A 17 2.19 -8.61 -1.91
CA GLY A 17 0.75 -8.69 -1.69
C GLY A 17 -0.05 -7.68 -2.52
N GLU A 18 -1.24 -7.31 -2.04
CA GLU A 18 -2.20 -6.53 -2.81
C GLU A 18 -1.73 -5.08 -3.05
N PHE A 19 -1.49 -4.72 -4.31
CA PHE A 19 -1.24 -3.35 -4.73
C PHE A 19 -2.48 -2.77 -5.41
N GLY A 20 -3.13 -1.83 -4.72
CA GLY A 20 -4.39 -1.23 -5.16
C GLY A 20 -4.24 0.22 -5.60
N VAL A 21 -5.00 0.62 -6.62
CA VAL A 21 -5.15 2.01 -7.03
C VAL A 21 -6.64 2.36 -7.04
N TYR A 22 -7.00 3.33 -6.21
CA TYR A 22 -8.31 3.96 -6.21
C TYR A 22 -8.24 5.27 -6.97
N MET A 23 -9.05 5.41 -8.02
CA MET A 23 -9.06 6.59 -8.89
C MET A 23 -10.46 7.18 -8.99
N ILE A 24 -10.54 8.51 -8.95
CA ILE A 24 -11.76 9.29 -9.20
C ILE A 24 -11.49 10.17 -10.42
N SER A 25 -12.40 10.14 -11.39
CA SER A 25 -12.40 11.01 -12.57
C SER A 25 -13.63 11.91 -12.55
N ASP A 26 -13.41 13.19 -12.86
CA ASP A 26 -14.40 14.25 -13.05
C ASP A 26 -14.62 14.56 -14.54
N GLY A 27 -14.29 13.63 -15.44
CA GLY A 27 -14.41 13.84 -16.89
C GLY A 27 -13.30 14.69 -17.51
N ALA A 28 -12.38 15.23 -16.70
CA ALA A 28 -11.25 16.02 -17.19
C ALA A 28 -10.12 15.14 -17.78
N ASN A 29 -9.10 15.80 -18.32
CA ASN A 29 -7.91 15.14 -18.89
C ASN A 29 -6.92 14.64 -17.84
N LYS A 30 -7.16 14.91 -16.54
CA LYS A 30 -6.35 14.47 -15.42
C LYS A 30 -7.26 13.82 -14.38
N PRO A 31 -6.78 12.80 -13.64
CA PRO A 31 -7.57 12.22 -12.57
C PRO A 31 -7.80 13.27 -11.47
N TYR A 32 -9.04 13.35 -10.99
CA TYR A 32 -9.41 14.22 -9.88
C TYR A 32 -8.72 13.77 -8.59
N ARG A 33 -8.68 12.46 -8.34
CA ARG A 33 -7.97 11.86 -7.21
C ARG A 33 -7.38 10.52 -7.58
N VAL A 34 -6.18 10.26 -7.08
CA VAL A 34 -5.53 8.94 -7.10
C VAL A 34 -5.06 8.62 -5.69
N LYS A 35 -5.55 7.52 -5.11
CA LYS A 35 -5.04 6.96 -3.86
C LYS A 35 -4.42 5.60 -4.14
N ILE A 36 -3.18 5.45 -3.70
CA ILE A 36 -2.46 4.18 -3.76
C ILE A 36 -2.67 3.45 -2.43
N ARG A 37 -2.98 2.17 -2.51
CA ARG A 37 -2.99 1.23 -1.38
C ARG A 37 -1.79 0.31 -1.54
N ALA A 38 -0.73 0.60 -0.81
CA ALA A 38 0.45 -0.25 -0.74
C ALA A 38 0.26 -1.37 0.30
N ALA A 39 0.62 -2.60 -0.06
CA ALA A 39 0.60 -3.74 0.86
C ALA A 39 1.52 -3.49 2.08
N GLY A 40 2.69 -2.89 1.87
CA GLY A 40 3.65 -2.56 2.93
C GLY A 40 3.09 -1.66 4.03
N PHE A 41 2.12 -0.80 3.75
CA PHE A 41 1.50 0.06 4.77
C PHE A 41 0.67 -0.77 5.77
N ALA A 42 -0.10 -1.73 5.26
CA ALA A 42 -0.85 -2.65 6.10
C ALA A 42 0.10 -3.59 6.88
N HIS A 43 1.16 -4.09 6.23
CA HIS A 43 2.16 -4.93 6.88
C HIS A 43 2.86 -4.23 8.05
N LEU A 44 3.26 -2.97 7.86
CA LEU A 44 3.88 -2.17 8.91
C LEU A 44 2.94 -1.94 10.09
N SER A 45 1.63 -1.78 9.84
CA SER A 45 0.64 -1.58 10.92
C SER A 45 0.51 -2.79 11.86
N ALA A 46 0.72 -4.01 11.34
CA ALA A 46 0.69 -5.24 12.13
C ALA A 46 2.00 -5.48 12.93
N MET A 47 3.05 -4.70 12.67
CA MET A 47 4.38 -4.91 13.25
C MET A 47 4.36 -4.95 14.78
N SER A 48 3.55 -4.10 15.42
CA SER A 48 3.46 -4.04 16.89
C SER A 48 3.02 -5.37 17.50
N GLU A 49 2.06 -6.06 16.87
CA GLU A 49 1.57 -7.35 17.34
C GLU A 49 2.58 -8.47 17.05
N MET A 50 3.28 -8.40 15.91
CA MET A 50 4.26 -9.44 15.53
C MET A 50 5.54 -9.43 16.36
N VAL A 51 5.92 -8.29 16.96
CA VAL A 51 7.14 -8.18 17.79
C VAL A 51 6.85 -8.26 19.28
N GLU A 52 5.59 -8.42 19.69
CA GLU A 52 5.21 -8.51 21.10
C GLU A 52 5.81 -9.76 21.75
N GLY A 53 6.51 -9.59 22.88
CA GLY A 53 7.19 -10.68 23.59
C GLY A 53 8.53 -11.12 22.99
N HIS A 54 8.99 -10.50 21.90
CA HIS A 54 10.28 -10.78 21.26
C HIS A 54 11.41 -9.85 21.76
N MET A 55 12.65 -10.19 21.42
CA MET A 55 13.80 -9.35 21.72
C MET A 55 13.95 -8.24 20.68
N LEU A 56 14.63 -7.14 21.04
CA LEU A 56 14.95 -6.06 20.10
C LEU A 56 15.71 -6.56 18.85
N ALA A 57 16.54 -7.60 19.01
CA ALA A 57 17.26 -8.21 17.91
C ALA A 57 16.32 -8.86 16.87
N ASP A 58 15.18 -9.39 17.32
CA ASP A 58 14.21 -10.07 16.46
C ASP A 58 13.41 -9.07 15.60
N VAL A 59 13.31 -7.82 16.03
CA VAL A 59 12.62 -6.74 15.30
C VAL A 59 13.22 -6.55 13.91
N VAL A 60 14.53 -6.64 13.77
CA VAL A 60 15.22 -6.51 12.47
C VAL A 60 14.87 -7.68 11.55
N ALA A 61 14.79 -8.89 12.11
CA ALA A 61 14.38 -10.07 11.34
C ALA A 61 12.93 -9.95 10.88
N VAL A 62 12.02 -9.51 11.75
CA VAL A 62 10.60 -9.31 11.42
C VAL A 62 10.43 -8.27 10.31
N ILE A 63 11.08 -7.10 10.40
CA ILE A 63 11.05 -6.07 9.35
C ILE A 63 11.57 -6.64 8.02
N GLY A 64 12.67 -7.40 8.06
CA GLY A 64 13.26 -8.02 6.87
C GLY A 64 12.32 -9.04 6.21
N THR A 65 11.56 -9.81 7.00
CA THR A 65 10.62 -10.81 6.48
C THR A 65 9.44 -10.21 5.72
N GLN A 66 9.07 -8.96 6.05
CA GLN A 66 7.94 -8.26 5.44
C GLN A 66 8.29 -7.50 4.14
N ASP A 67 9.58 -7.44 3.76
CA ASP A 67 10.09 -6.72 2.58
C ASP A 67 9.56 -5.26 2.48
N ILE A 68 9.68 -4.51 3.58
CA ILE A 68 9.16 -3.14 3.65
C ILE A 68 10.07 -2.19 2.86
N VAL A 69 9.47 -1.50 1.89
CA VAL A 69 10.10 -0.37 1.20
C VAL A 69 9.34 0.90 1.58
N PHE A 70 9.99 1.83 2.26
CA PHE A 70 9.32 3.02 2.78
C PHE A 70 8.74 3.94 1.68
N GLY A 71 9.28 3.89 0.45
CA GLY A 71 8.78 4.69 -0.67
C GLY A 71 7.36 4.37 -1.13
N GLU A 72 6.86 3.15 -0.88
CA GLU A 72 5.44 2.79 -1.15
C GLU A 72 4.54 3.04 0.07
N VAL A 73 5.10 3.00 1.29
CA VAL A 73 4.37 3.17 2.55
C VAL A 73 3.98 4.64 2.80
N ASP A 74 4.81 5.59 2.35
CA ASP A 74 4.65 7.02 2.63
C ASP A 74 3.55 7.73 1.79
N ARG A 75 2.71 7.00 1.02
CA ARG A 75 1.73 7.57 0.07
C ARG A 75 0.25 7.46 0.47
#